data_AF-A0A1U7NLV6-F1
#
_entry.id   AF-A0A1U7NLV6-F1
#
_cell.length_a   1.000
_cell.length_b   1.000
_cell.length_c   1.000
_cell.angle_alpha   90.00
_cell.angle_beta   90.00
_cell.angle_gamma   90.00
#
_symmetry.space_group_name_H-M   'P 1'
#
loop_
_entity.id
_entity.type
_entity.pdbx_description
1 polymer ?
#
loop_
_entity_poly.entity_id
_entity_poly.type
_entity_poly.pdbx_seq_one_letter_code
_entity_poly.pdbx_strand_id
1 'polypeptide(L)'
;MLIWYLIAVLLQTAIQSAWFACYLHSKRPVFYFLIIWVVSVVLFVPINLWLSNVDVILKNLVNCLFFGLLCRVLFCRESWRRIVLAILLYETILILVELFGQCISYLSTKAFFDLFSFTQLQIVLTWATTIEMAFLTILFLRFFSNLDLTNLKMLSYLATLLLNTILQVLLVFEVSMVHQNMFFDSWYWIIVVLLYGLNLFTLFSLSRFVRKEREKKSLKSLEAVYREQLRYYLRSEQPDEEWRRLRHDLLNFMEQEHIQKKKESDFSHEV
;
A
#
# COMPACT_ATOMS: atom_id res chain seq x y z
N MET A 1 -33.01 17.70 -0.46
CA MET A 1 -32.16 16.50 -0.66
C MET A 1 -30.78 16.83 -1.20
N LEU A 2 -30.60 17.78 -2.12
CA LEU A 2 -29.27 18.10 -2.67
C LEU A 2 -28.23 18.63 -1.65
N ILE A 3 -28.69 19.36 -0.63
CA ILE A 3 -27.81 20.04 0.34
C ILE A 3 -27.01 19.05 1.20
N TRP A 4 -27.63 17.98 1.69
CA TRP A 4 -26.93 17.00 2.54
C TRP A 4 -25.88 16.22 1.75
N TYR A 5 -26.16 15.90 0.48
CA TYR A 5 -25.23 15.22 -0.40
C TYR A 5 -24.02 16.12 -0.70
N LEU A 6 -24.27 17.41 -0.96
CA LEU A 6 -23.21 18.39 -1.15
C LEU A 6 -22.30 18.49 0.09
N ILE A 7 -22.89 18.50 1.29
CA ILE A 7 -22.12 18.50 2.54
C ILE A 7 -21.26 17.23 2.67
N ALA A 8 -21.82 16.06 2.35
CA ALA A 8 -21.07 14.80 2.41
C ALA A 8 -19.90 14.79 1.41
N VAL A 9 -20.12 15.24 0.17
CA VAL A 9 -19.06 15.35 -0.85
C VAL A 9 -17.97 16.35 -0.43
N LEU A 10 -18.35 17.50 0.13
CA LEU A 10 -17.38 18.47 0.66
C LEU A 10 -16.55 17.90 1.81
N LEU A 11 -17.16 17.07 2.66
CA LEU A 11 -16.47 16.42 3.76
C LEU A 11 -15.53 15.31 3.28
N GLN A 12 -15.97 14.47 2.34
CA GLN A 12 -15.14 13.42 1.74
C GLN A 12 -13.92 14.01 1.01
N THR A 13 -14.11 15.07 0.22
CA THR A 13 -13.00 15.78 -0.44
C THR A 13 -12.07 16.48 0.56
N ALA A 14 -12.59 16.94 1.71
CA ALA A 14 -11.75 17.46 2.79
C ALA A 14 -10.90 16.34 3.41
N ILE A 15 -11.46 15.17 3.70
CA ILE A 15 -10.72 14.01 4.23
C ILE A 15 -9.61 13.60 3.26
N GLN A 16 -9.93 13.51 1.97
CA GLN A 16 -8.97 13.26 0.90
C GLN A 16 -7.84 14.29 0.86
N SER A 17 -8.18 15.57 0.97
CA SER A 17 -7.18 16.65 0.94
C SER A 17 -6.29 16.61 2.17
N ALA A 18 -6.85 16.25 3.33
CA ALA A 18 -6.13 16.07 4.58
C ALA A 18 -5.13 14.89 4.49
N TRP A 19 -5.50 13.79 3.83
CA TRP A 19 -4.59 12.68 3.57
C TRP A 19 -3.31 13.15 2.88
N PHE A 20 -3.43 13.79 1.71
CA PHE A 20 -2.26 14.22 0.93
C PHE A 20 -1.45 15.32 1.63
N ALA A 21 -2.12 16.28 2.26
CA ALA A 21 -1.45 17.37 2.97
C ALA A 21 -0.63 16.88 4.17
N CYS A 22 -1.14 15.92 4.93
CA CYS A 22 -0.49 15.36 6.11
C CYS A 22 0.56 14.30 5.74
N TYR A 23 0.24 13.37 4.83
CA TYR A 23 1.12 12.25 4.49
C TYR A 23 2.43 12.71 3.82
N LEU A 24 2.34 13.70 2.91
CA LEU A 24 3.51 14.25 2.21
C LEU A 24 4.30 15.27 3.05
N HIS A 25 4.01 15.39 4.37
CA HIS A 25 4.80 16.14 5.36
C HIS A 25 5.19 17.56 4.91
N SER A 26 4.22 18.31 4.37
CA SER A 26 4.49 19.66 3.89
C SER A 26 4.82 20.62 5.04
N LYS A 27 5.79 21.52 4.84
CA LYS A 27 6.17 22.55 5.83
C LYS A 27 5.00 23.48 6.25
N ARG A 28 3.93 23.55 5.43
CA ARG A 28 2.72 24.34 5.66
C ARG A 28 1.47 23.52 5.34
N PRO A 29 1.11 22.53 6.17
CA PRO A 29 0.10 21.53 5.83
C PRO A 29 -1.27 22.16 5.54
N VAL A 30 -1.65 23.21 6.27
CA VAL A 30 -2.93 23.93 6.10
C VAL A 30 -3.04 24.59 4.72
N PHE A 31 -1.95 25.17 4.21
CA PHE A 31 -1.97 25.85 2.91
C PHE A 31 -2.14 24.85 1.76
N TYR A 32 -1.40 23.74 1.79
CA TYR A 32 -1.53 22.69 0.78
C TYR A 32 -2.87 21.96 0.87
N PHE A 33 -3.39 21.74 2.08
CA PHE A 33 -4.74 21.23 2.30
C PHE A 33 -5.77 22.08 1.56
N LEU A 34 -5.76 23.41 1.74
CA LEU A 34 -6.72 24.31 1.11
C LEU A 34 -6.62 24.27 -0.42
N ILE A 35 -5.42 24.25 -0.98
CA ILE A 35 -5.24 24.17 -2.45
C ILE A 35 -5.79 22.86 -2.99
N ILE A 36 -5.42 21.72 -2.39
CA ILE A 36 -5.89 20.40 -2.84
C ILE A 36 -7.40 20.31 -2.70
N TRP A 37 -7.97 20.83 -1.61
CA TRP A 37 -9.40 20.82 -1.37
C TRP A 37 -10.16 21.64 -2.40
N VAL A 38 -9.76 22.89 -2.65
CA VAL A 38 -10.40 23.74 -3.67
C VAL A 38 -10.29 23.11 -5.06
N VAL A 39 -9.12 22.61 -5.43
CA VAL A 39 -8.91 21.92 -6.72
C VAL A 39 -9.78 20.67 -6.81
N SER A 40 -9.92 19.91 -5.72
CA SER A 40 -10.74 18.70 -5.69
C SER A 40 -12.23 19.02 -5.84
N VAL A 41 -12.72 20.05 -5.16
CA VAL A 41 -14.12 20.47 -5.26
C VAL A 41 -14.44 21.04 -6.64
N VAL A 42 -13.56 21.86 -7.21
CA VAL A 42 -13.83 22.59 -8.47
C VAL A 42 -13.55 21.75 -9.72
N LEU A 43 -12.53 20.88 -9.70
CA LEU A 43 -12.15 20.08 -10.86
C LEU A 43 -12.48 18.61 -10.67
N PHE A 44 -12.02 18.00 -9.56
CA PHE A 44 -12.13 16.55 -9.39
C PHE A 44 -13.57 16.05 -9.27
N VAL A 45 -14.42 16.73 -8.50
CA VAL A 45 -15.83 16.35 -8.32
C VAL A 45 -16.61 16.45 -9.64
N PRO A 46 -16.56 17.55 -10.41
CA PRO A 46 -17.22 17.62 -11.72
C PRO A 46 -16.71 16.60 -12.73
N ILE A 47 -15.39 16.36 -12.78
CA ILE A 47 -14.79 15.36 -13.66
C ILE A 47 -15.30 13.95 -13.31
N ASN A 48 -15.38 13.60 -12.01
CA ASN A 48 -15.90 12.31 -11.58
C ASN A 48 -17.40 12.13 -11.83
N LEU A 49 -18.17 13.21 -11.73
CA LEU A 49 -19.59 13.20 -12.08
C LEU A 49 -19.78 12.99 -13.59
N TRP A 50 -18.93 13.59 -14.43
CA TRP A 50 -18.98 13.38 -15.88
C TRP A 50 -18.53 11.97 -16.28
N LEU A 51 -17.54 11.41 -15.57
CA LEU A 51 -17.05 10.04 -15.74
C LEU A 51 -17.90 8.98 -15.02
N SER A 52 -19.06 9.32 -14.44
CA SER A 52 -19.86 8.36 -13.66
C SER A 52 -20.35 7.17 -14.49
N ASN A 53 -20.47 7.34 -15.81
CA ASN A 53 -21.00 6.34 -16.74
C ASN A 53 -19.89 5.56 -17.48
N VAL A 54 -18.64 5.77 -17.11
CA VAL A 54 -17.46 5.13 -17.71
C VAL A 54 -17.01 3.96 -16.81
N ASP A 55 -16.35 2.96 -17.40
CA ASP A 55 -15.76 1.81 -16.69
C ASP A 55 -15.05 2.24 -15.39
N VAL A 56 -15.28 1.50 -14.31
CA VAL A 56 -14.81 1.87 -12.95
C VAL A 56 -13.29 1.94 -12.91
N ILE A 57 -12.62 1.06 -13.65
CA ILE A 57 -11.16 1.03 -13.75
C ILE A 57 -10.61 2.26 -14.49
N LEU A 58 -11.25 2.68 -15.58
CA LEU A 58 -10.80 3.86 -16.32
C LEU A 58 -10.99 5.13 -15.48
N LYS A 59 -12.10 5.22 -14.74
CA LYS A 59 -12.35 6.29 -13.77
C LYS A 59 -11.26 6.34 -12.69
N ASN A 60 -10.92 5.20 -12.09
CA ASN A 60 -9.86 5.14 -11.07
C ASN A 60 -8.46 5.44 -11.66
N LEU A 61 -8.18 5.05 -12.90
CA LEU A 61 -6.94 5.42 -13.60
C LEU A 61 -6.84 6.95 -13.78
N VAL A 62 -7.92 7.60 -14.21
CA VAL A 62 -7.98 9.06 -14.35
C VAL A 62 -7.78 9.74 -12.99
N ASN A 63 -8.41 9.22 -11.94
CA ASN A 63 -8.28 9.75 -10.58
C ASN A 63 -6.83 9.65 -10.07
N CYS A 64 -6.19 8.49 -10.25
CA CYS A 64 -4.77 8.28 -9.94
C CYS A 64 -3.86 9.28 -10.68
N LEU A 65 -4.08 9.47 -11.99
CA LEU A 65 -3.29 10.39 -12.80
C LEU A 65 -3.50 11.85 -12.37
N PHE A 66 -4.74 12.24 -12.08
CA PHE A 66 -5.08 13.57 -11.60
C PHE A 66 -4.35 13.89 -10.29
N PHE A 67 -4.44 13.02 -9.28
CA PHE A 67 -3.72 13.24 -8.01
C PHE A 67 -2.21 13.10 -8.15
N GLY A 68 -1.73 12.22 -9.04
CA GLY A 68 -0.31 12.11 -9.38
C GLY A 68 0.28 13.42 -9.90
N LEU A 69 -0.39 14.04 -10.87
CA LEU A 69 0.02 15.32 -11.45
C LEU A 69 -0.12 16.45 -10.43
N LEU A 70 -1.25 16.53 -9.73
CA LEU A 70 -1.49 17.57 -8.72
C LEU A 70 -0.45 17.51 -7.60
N CYS A 71 -0.20 16.32 -7.05
CA CYS A 71 0.81 16.14 -6.00
C CYS A 71 2.21 16.42 -6.54
N ARG A 72 2.52 16.09 -7.80
CA ARG A 72 3.82 16.39 -8.39
C ARG A 72 4.08 17.89 -8.50
N VAL A 73 3.06 18.66 -8.88
CA VAL A 73 3.15 20.13 -8.99
C VAL A 73 3.27 20.77 -7.62
N LEU A 74 2.44 20.34 -6.65
CA LEU A 74 2.42 20.95 -5.32
C LEU A 74 3.60 20.53 -4.44
N PHE A 75 4.04 19.28 -4.51
CA PHE A 75 5.11 18.71 -3.69
C PHE A 75 6.35 18.40 -4.52
N CYS A 76 6.86 19.39 -5.26
CA CYS A 76 8.01 19.22 -6.14
C CYS A 76 9.30 18.73 -5.46
N ARG A 77 9.40 18.90 -4.13
CA ARG A 77 10.54 18.47 -3.32
C ARG A 77 10.45 17.03 -2.85
N GLU A 78 9.27 16.43 -2.88
CA GLU A 78 9.08 15.04 -2.47
C GLU A 78 9.50 14.09 -3.59
N SER A 79 10.03 12.93 -3.20
CA SER A 79 10.42 11.91 -4.17
C SER A 79 9.20 11.33 -4.88
N TRP A 80 9.34 11.03 -6.18
CA TRP A 80 8.26 10.40 -6.97
C TRP A 80 7.72 9.12 -6.29
N ARG A 81 8.59 8.37 -5.62
CA ARG A 81 8.25 7.14 -4.89
C ARG A 81 7.27 7.39 -3.76
N ARG A 82 7.46 8.48 -3.01
CA ARG A 82 6.56 8.85 -1.92
C ARG A 82 5.20 9.30 -2.43
N ILE A 83 5.18 10.03 -3.54
CA ILE A 83 3.94 10.47 -4.20
C ILE A 83 3.14 9.24 -4.69
N VAL A 84 3.80 8.31 -5.38
CA VAL A 84 3.16 7.07 -5.85
C VAL A 84 2.63 6.25 -4.67
N LEU A 85 3.40 6.13 -3.58
CA LEU A 85 2.94 5.41 -2.39
C LEU A 85 1.75 6.11 -1.72
N ALA A 86 1.74 7.44 -1.66
CA ALA A 86 0.63 8.21 -1.11
C ALA A 86 -0.67 7.96 -1.90
N ILE A 87 -0.58 7.86 -3.22
CA ILE A 87 -1.72 7.58 -4.10
C ILE A 87 -2.18 6.13 -3.93
N LEU A 88 -1.26 5.15 -3.96
CA LEU A 88 -1.63 3.74 -3.78
C LEU A 88 -2.29 3.48 -2.42
N LEU A 89 -1.77 4.06 -1.35
CA LEU A 89 -2.38 3.96 -0.02
C LEU A 89 -3.76 4.64 0.02
N TYR A 90 -3.92 5.79 -0.64
CA TYR A 90 -5.21 6.46 -0.74
C TYR A 90 -6.25 5.65 -1.50
N GLU A 91 -5.89 5.11 -2.67
CA GLU A 91 -6.76 4.24 -3.45
C GLU A 91 -7.14 2.97 -2.68
N THR A 92 -6.22 2.44 -1.88
CA THR A 92 -6.52 1.32 -0.99
C THR A 92 -7.59 1.69 0.05
N ILE A 93 -7.52 2.91 0.63
CA ILE A 93 -8.55 3.41 1.55
C ILE A 93 -9.89 3.51 0.83
N LEU A 94 -9.93 4.12 -0.37
CA LEU A 94 -11.17 4.26 -1.14
C LEU A 94 -11.83 2.92 -1.43
N ILE A 95 -11.05 1.94 -1.86
CA ILE A 95 -11.54 0.60 -2.19
C ILE A 95 -12.05 -0.14 -0.96
N LEU A 96 -11.39 0.01 0.19
CA LEU A 96 -11.89 -0.56 1.44
C LEU A 96 -13.24 0.06 1.81
N VAL A 97 -13.37 1.40 1.75
CA VAL A 97 -14.64 2.10 2.00
C VAL A 97 -15.74 1.62 1.06
N GLU A 98 -15.41 1.43 -0.22
CA GLU A 98 -16.37 0.92 -1.20
C GLU A 98 -16.76 -0.53 -0.91
N LEU A 99 -15.80 -1.40 -0.59
CA LEU A 99 -16.02 -2.80 -0.23
C LEU A 99 -16.94 -2.93 0.98
N PHE A 100 -16.63 -2.23 2.07
CA PHE A 100 -17.45 -2.28 3.28
C PHE A 100 -18.81 -1.62 3.07
N GLY A 101 -18.85 -0.45 2.41
CA GLY A 101 -20.09 0.24 2.10
C GLY A 101 -21.05 -0.61 1.28
N GLN A 102 -20.56 -1.32 0.27
CA GLN A 102 -21.36 -2.18 -0.60
C GLN A 102 -21.77 -3.48 0.11
N CYS A 103 -20.90 -4.07 0.93
CA CYS A 103 -21.27 -5.21 1.78
C CYS A 103 -22.41 -4.86 2.75
N ILE A 104 -22.31 -3.71 3.43
CA ILE A 104 -23.33 -3.23 4.37
C ILE A 104 -24.64 -2.93 3.64
N SER A 105 -24.56 -2.27 2.48
CA SER A 105 -25.72 -1.95 1.65
C SER A 105 -26.46 -3.21 1.19
N TYR A 106 -25.72 -4.19 0.67
CA TYR A 106 -26.27 -5.47 0.22
C TYR A 106 -26.91 -6.26 1.35
N LEU A 107 -26.24 -6.37 2.52
CA LEU A 107 -26.81 -7.05 3.69
C LEU A 107 -28.09 -6.37 4.20
N SER A 108 -28.17 -5.05 4.10
CA SER A 108 -29.31 -4.27 4.62
C SER A 108 -30.50 -4.24 3.68
N THR A 109 -30.27 -4.18 2.36
CA THR A 109 -31.31 -3.90 1.36
C THR A 109 -31.51 -5.01 0.33
N LYS A 110 -30.61 -6.01 0.29
CA LYS A 110 -30.50 -7.01 -0.78
C LYS A 110 -30.34 -6.41 -2.19
N ALA A 111 -29.97 -5.14 -2.28
CA ALA A 111 -29.71 -4.43 -3.51
C ALA A 111 -28.34 -3.77 -3.44
N PHE A 112 -27.74 -3.55 -4.60
CA PHE A 112 -26.50 -2.80 -4.73
C PHE A 112 -26.77 -1.30 -4.69
N PHE A 113 -25.80 -0.52 -4.21
CA PHE A 113 -25.97 0.91 -4.00
C PHE A 113 -26.10 1.66 -5.32
N ASP A 114 -27.28 2.23 -5.59
CA ASP A 114 -27.50 3.14 -6.70
C ASP A 114 -27.29 4.59 -6.24
N LEU A 115 -26.43 5.34 -6.94
CA LEU A 115 -26.10 6.73 -6.63
C LEU A 115 -27.26 7.70 -6.91
N PHE A 116 -28.27 7.29 -7.66
CA PHE A 116 -29.37 8.16 -8.10
C PHE A 116 -30.67 7.99 -7.32
N SER A 117 -30.79 6.98 -6.45
CA SER A 117 -31.91 6.93 -5.52
C SER A 117 -31.62 7.79 -4.29
N PHE A 118 -32.64 8.49 -3.81
CA PHE A 118 -32.54 9.43 -2.69
C PHE A 118 -33.40 8.96 -1.50
N THR A 119 -33.14 7.74 -1.04
CA THR A 119 -33.83 7.16 0.11
C THR A 119 -33.18 7.57 1.44
N GLN A 120 -33.93 7.51 2.55
CA GLN A 120 -33.36 7.78 3.89
C GLN A 120 -32.20 6.82 4.24
N LEU A 121 -32.26 5.59 3.73
CA LEU A 121 -31.24 4.57 3.93
C LEU A 121 -29.91 4.94 3.24
N GLN A 122 -29.98 5.54 2.04
CA GLN A 122 -28.81 6.10 1.36
C GLN A 122 -28.14 7.24 2.14
N ILE A 123 -28.93 8.10 2.79
CA ILE A 123 -28.38 9.17 3.62
C ILE A 123 -27.52 8.56 4.72
N VAL A 124 -28.05 7.57 5.44
CA VAL A 124 -27.34 6.86 6.52
C VAL A 124 -26.08 6.18 5.99
N LEU A 125 -26.16 5.45 4.87
CA LEU A 125 -25.02 4.79 4.25
C LEU A 125 -23.93 5.78 3.78
N THR A 126 -24.32 6.93 3.24
CA THR A 126 -23.36 7.97 2.79
C THR A 126 -22.61 8.58 3.98
N TRP A 127 -23.29 8.80 5.09
CA TRP A 127 -22.64 9.26 6.32
C TRP A 127 -21.75 8.17 6.93
N ALA A 128 -22.19 6.91 6.93
CA ALA A 128 -21.41 5.78 7.40
C ALA A 128 -20.10 5.62 6.62
N THR A 129 -20.16 5.63 5.29
CA THR A 129 -18.97 5.55 4.41
C THR A 129 -18.05 6.75 4.57
N THR A 130 -18.59 7.95 4.84
CA THR A 130 -17.76 9.14 5.12
C THR A 130 -17.01 9.03 6.46
N ILE A 131 -17.68 8.53 7.50
CA ILE A 131 -17.05 8.26 8.81
C ILE A 131 -16.00 7.17 8.68
N GLU A 132 -16.30 6.12 7.91
CA GLU A 132 -15.37 5.04 7.62
C GLU A 132 -14.12 5.54 6.90
N MET A 133 -14.29 6.37 5.86
CA MET A 133 -13.19 7.01 5.14
C MET A 133 -12.31 7.83 6.08
N ALA A 134 -12.92 8.62 6.98
CA ALA A 134 -12.17 9.39 7.98
C ALA A 134 -11.38 8.48 8.93
N PHE A 135 -12.00 7.41 9.42
CA PHE A 135 -11.37 6.43 10.32
C PHE A 135 -10.17 5.74 9.64
N LEU A 136 -10.36 5.22 8.43
CA LEU A 136 -9.30 4.55 7.66
C LEU A 136 -8.18 5.52 7.30
N THR A 137 -8.50 6.77 6.96
CA THR A 137 -7.50 7.82 6.69
C THR A 137 -6.61 8.07 7.92
N ILE A 138 -7.21 8.21 9.11
CA ILE A 138 -6.46 8.39 10.36
C ILE A 138 -5.60 7.15 10.69
N LEU A 139 -6.18 5.95 10.52
CA LEU A 139 -5.50 4.69 10.76
C LEU A 139 -4.25 4.57 9.86
N PHE A 140 -4.42 4.79 8.55
CA PHE A 140 -3.33 4.71 7.58
C PHE A 140 -2.28 5.80 7.83
N LEU A 141 -2.68 7.03 8.19
CA LEU A 141 -1.72 8.07 8.56
C LEU A 141 -0.89 7.63 9.77
N ARG A 142 -1.51 7.00 10.77
CA ARG A 142 -0.80 6.55 11.97
C ARG A 142 0.22 5.44 11.68
N PHE A 143 -0.13 4.48 10.83
CA PHE A 143 0.75 3.34 10.52
C PHE A 143 1.80 3.64 9.45
N PHE A 144 1.44 4.43 8.43
CA PHE A 144 2.27 4.63 7.25
C PHE A 144 3.00 5.99 7.21
N SER A 145 2.77 6.90 8.17
CA SER A 145 3.45 8.22 8.21
C SER A 145 4.97 8.13 8.37
N ASN A 146 5.45 7.17 9.16
CA ASN A 146 6.86 7.01 9.50
C ASN A 146 7.56 5.88 8.71
N LEU A 147 7.02 5.49 7.57
CA LEU A 147 7.64 4.44 6.77
C LEU A 147 8.96 4.92 6.19
N ASP A 148 10.06 4.29 6.60
CA ASP A 148 11.38 4.54 6.05
C ASP A 148 11.45 4.09 4.59
N LEU A 149 11.40 5.06 3.68
CA LEU A 149 11.41 4.84 2.22
C LEU A 149 12.83 4.50 1.68
N THR A 150 13.80 4.25 2.56
CA THR A 150 15.20 4.00 2.20
C THR A 150 15.39 2.62 1.56
N ASN A 151 14.57 1.64 1.89
CA ASN A 151 14.64 0.31 1.29
C ASN A 151 13.77 0.21 0.02
N LEU A 152 14.39 0.55 -1.11
CA LEU A 152 13.83 0.47 -2.46
C LEU A 152 13.08 -0.84 -2.76
N LYS A 153 13.62 -1.98 -2.30
CA LYS A 153 13.03 -3.31 -2.54
C LYS A 153 11.72 -3.45 -1.75
N MET A 154 11.71 -3.07 -0.48
CA MET A 154 10.51 -3.13 0.37
C MET A 154 9.39 -2.22 -0.15
N LEU A 155 9.73 -1.02 -0.61
CA LEU A 155 8.74 -0.10 -1.20
C LEU A 155 8.13 -0.66 -2.47
N SER A 156 8.95 -1.24 -3.35
CA SER A 156 8.46 -1.87 -4.58
C SER A 156 7.51 -3.03 -4.27
N TYR A 157 7.80 -3.82 -3.24
CA TYR A 157 6.94 -4.92 -2.81
C TYR A 157 5.61 -4.44 -2.26
N LEU A 158 5.65 -3.45 -1.37
CA LEU A 158 4.45 -2.86 -0.81
C LEU A 158 3.58 -2.27 -1.92
N ALA A 159 4.18 -1.52 -2.86
CA ALA A 159 3.46 -0.95 -4.00
C ALA A 159 2.82 -2.03 -4.88
N THR A 160 3.54 -3.11 -5.19
CA THR A 160 2.98 -4.22 -5.99
C THR A 160 1.88 -4.97 -5.27
N LEU A 161 1.99 -5.14 -3.95
CA LEU A 161 0.96 -5.81 -3.15
C LEU A 161 -0.31 -4.95 -3.07
N LEU A 162 -0.17 -3.65 -2.79
CA LEU A 162 -1.29 -2.70 -2.79
C LEU A 162 -1.96 -2.65 -4.17
N LEU A 163 -1.20 -2.54 -5.25
CA LEU A 163 -1.75 -2.51 -6.61
C LEU A 163 -2.50 -3.80 -6.96
N ASN A 164 -1.99 -4.95 -6.55
CA ASN A 164 -2.65 -6.24 -6.75
C ASN A 164 -3.98 -6.30 -5.99
N THR A 165 -4.00 -5.88 -4.71
CA THR A 165 -5.24 -5.81 -3.92
C THR A 165 -6.25 -4.86 -4.53
N ILE A 166 -5.82 -3.66 -4.96
CA ILE A 166 -6.65 -2.67 -5.63
C ILE A 166 -7.31 -3.29 -6.88
N LEU A 167 -6.53 -3.85 -7.79
CA LEU A 167 -7.03 -4.41 -9.04
C LEU A 167 -7.96 -5.61 -8.82
N GLN A 168 -7.66 -6.46 -7.84
CA GLN A 168 -8.48 -7.63 -7.53
C GLN A 168 -9.86 -7.23 -7.00
N VAL A 169 -9.93 -6.25 -6.09
CA VAL A 169 -11.20 -5.77 -5.56
C VAL A 169 -12.01 -5.04 -6.65
N LEU A 170 -11.37 -4.21 -7.48
CA LEU A 170 -12.03 -3.56 -8.61
C LEU A 170 -12.62 -4.58 -9.59
N LEU A 171 -11.92 -5.67 -9.86
CA LEU A 171 -12.41 -6.74 -10.75
C LEU A 171 -13.59 -7.49 -10.13
N VAL A 172 -13.56 -7.77 -8.82
CA VAL A 172 -14.73 -8.33 -8.10
C VAL A 172 -15.92 -7.38 -8.18
N PHE A 173 -15.68 -6.07 -8.06
CA PHE A 173 -16.73 -5.06 -8.18
C PHE A 173 -17.35 -4.99 -9.56
N GLU A 174 -16.56 -4.92 -10.63
CA GLU A 174 -17.03 -4.97 -12.02
C GLU A 174 -17.89 -6.21 -12.29
N VAL A 175 -17.42 -7.40 -11.87
CA VAL A 175 -18.17 -8.66 -12.03
C VAL A 175 -19.48 -8.67 -11.25
N SER A 176 -19.52 -8.02 -10.08
CA SER A 176 -20.68 -8.05 -9.16
C SER A 176 -21.71 -6.97 -9.47
N MET A 177 -21.28 -5.78 -9.92
CA MET A 177 -22.12 -4.59 -10.07
C MET A 177 -22.79 -4.50 -11.44
N VAL A 178 -22.16 -5.01 -12.52
CA VAL A 178 -22.67 -4.74 -13.86
C VAL A 178 -22.39 -5.89 -14.82
N HIS A 179 -23.45 -6.48 -15.39
CA HIS A 179 -23.39 -7.22 -16.66
C HIS A 179 -23.16 -6.21 -17.81
N GLN A 180 -22.04 -5.50 -17.81
CA GLN A 180 -21.64 -4.65 -18.94
C GLN A 180 -20.74 -5.48 -19.85
N ASN A 181 -21.33 -6.02 -20.93
CA ASN A 181 -20.61 -6.84 -21.92
C ASN A 181 -19.35 -6.15 -22.47
N MET A 182 -19.33 -4.81 -22.53
CA MET A 182 -18.18 -4.05 -23.05
C MET A 182 -16.92 -4.14 -22.18
N PHE A 183 -17.05 -4.30 -20.86
CA PHE A 183 -15.91 -4.49 -19.96
C PHE A 183 -15.21 -5.84 -20.21
N PHE A 184 -16.01 -6.91 -20.34
CA PHE A 184 -15.53 -8.26 -20.61
C PHE A 184 -14.84 -8.38 -21.98
N ASP A 185 -15.32 -7.64 -22.99
CA ASP A 185 -14.76 -7.68 -24.34
C ASP A 185 -13.45 -6.88 -24.47
N SER A 186 -13.28 -5.78 -23.72
CA SER A 186 -12.18 -4.83 -23.96
C SER A 186 -11.05 -4.88 -22.92
N TRP A 187 -11.37 -4.94 -21.63
CA TRP A 187 -10.41 -4.67 -20.55
C TRP A 187 -10.14 -5.86 -19.64
N TYR A 188 -11.07 -6.80 -19.56
CA TYR A 188 -10.97 -7.98 -18.67
C TYR A 188 -9.67 -8.76 -18.87
N TRP A 189 -9.34 -9.15 -20.11
CA TRP A 189 -8.14 -9.92 -20.40
C TRP A 189 -6.84 -9.18 -20.07
N ILE A 190 -6.80 -7.87 -20.31
CA ILE A 190 -5.65 -7.03 -20.00
C ILE A 190 -5.41 -7.04 -18.48
N ILE A 191 -6.48 -6.88 -17.69
CA ILE A 191 -6.38 -6.84 -16.22
C ILE A 191 -6.04 -8.21 -15.65
N VAL A 192 -6.59 -9.30 -16.21
CA VAL A 192 -6.24 -10.66 -15.81
C VAL A 192 -4.77 -10.95 -16.05
N VAL A 193 -4.21 -10.56 -17.21
CA VAL A 193 -2.78 -10.69 -17.50
C VAL A 193 -1.94 -9.86 -16.52
N LEU A 194 -2.38 -8.63 -16.23
CA LEU A 194 -1.69 -7.72 -15.30
C LEU A 194 -1.69 -8.27 -13.88
N LEU A 195 -2.83 -8.81 -13.41
CA LEU A 195 -2.96 -9.52 -12.14
C LEU A 195 -2.07 -10.76 -12.09
N TYR A 196 -2.00 -11.54 -13.16
CA TYR A 196 -1.14 -12.72 -13.22
C TYR A 196 0.34 -12.32 -13.09
N GLY A 197 0.77 -11.28 -13.81
CA GLY A 197 2.11 -10.72 -13.71
C GLY A 197 2.43 -10.19 -12.31
N LEU A 198 1.51 -9.44 -11.70
CA LEU A 198 1.66 -8.93 -10.34
C LEU A 198 1.75 -10.06 -9.31
N ASN A 199 0.93 -11.10 -9.45
CA ASN A 199 0.94 -12.27 -8.57
C ASN A 199 2.24 -13.08 -8.68
N LEU A 200 2.76 -13.26 -9.90
CA LEU A 200 4.07 -13.89 -10.08
C LEU A 200 5.19 -13.05 -9.44
N PHE A 201 5.11 -11.72 -9.60
CA PHE A 201 6.08 -10.82 -9.01
C PHE A 201 6.01 -10.82 -7.47
N THR A 202 4.82 -10.79 -6.88
CA THR A 202 4.66 -10.90 -5.42
C THR A 202 5.10 -12.26 -4.91
N LEU A 203 4.82 -13.37 -5.61
CA LEU A 203 5.28 -14.70 -5.20
C LEU A 203 6.80 -14.83 -5.26
N PHE A 204 7.42 -14.32 -6.32
CA PHE A 204 8.88 -14.27 -6.44
C PHE A 204 9.51 -13.38 -5.36
N SER A 205 8.90 -12.24 -5.07
CA SER A 205 9.29 -11.36 -3.97
C SER A 205 9.20 -12.04 -2.61
N LEU A 206 8.05 -12.65 -2.30
CA LEU A 206 7.77 -13.29 -1.02
C LEU A 206 8.72 -14.46 -0.78
N SER A 207 8.99 -15.27 -1.83
CA SER A 207 9.94 -16.38 -1.73
C SER A 207 11.36 -15.91 -1.42
N ARG A 208 11.83 -14.80 -2.03
CA ARG A 208 13.13 -14.19 -1.68
C ARG A 208 13.14 -13.64 -0.26
N PHE A 209 12.06 -13.01 0.18
CA PHE A 209 11.95 -12.49 1.54
C PHE A 209 12.00 -13.61 2.58
N VAL A 210 11.19 -14.65 2.41
CA VAL A 210 11.16 -15.84 3.28
C VAL A 210 12.53 -16.51 3.34
N ARG A 211 13.24 -16.60 2.20
CA ARG A 211 14.60 -17.14 2.18
C ARG A 211 15.57 -16.30 3.02
N LYS A 212 15.57 -14.97 2.84
CA LYS A 212 16.42 -14.06 3.63
C LYS A 212 16.08 -14.09 5.13
N GLU A 213 14.80 -14.21 5.46
CA GLU A 213 14.36 -14.27 6.86
C GLU A 213 14.73 -15.60 7.52
N ARG A 214 14.67 -16.72 6.77
CA ARG A 214 15.20 -18.01 7.20
C ARG A 214 16.72 -17.95 7.44
N GLU A 215 17.48 -17.37 6.52
CA GLU A 215 18.93 -17.18 6.66
C GLU A 215 19.27 -16.32 7.90
N LYS A 216 18.51 -15.25 8.15
CA LYS A 216 18.68 -14.41 9.34
C LYS A 216 18.34 -15.15 10.63
N LYS A 217 17.28 -15.97 10.62
CA LYS A 217 16.87 -16.77 11.78
C LYS A 217 17.90 -17.87 12.08
N SER A 218 18.46 -18.52 11.06
CA SER A 218 19.52 -19.52 11.22
C SER A 218 20.80 -18.91 11.77
N LEU A 219 21.19 -17.73 11.29
CA LEU A 219 22.34 -16.99 11.84
C LEU A 219 22.16 -16.65 13.32
N LYS A 220 20.99 -16.13 13.71
CA LYS A 220 20.68 -15.83 15.12
C LYS A 220 20.71 -17.08 16.01
N SER A 221 20.21 -18.22 15.52
CA SER A 221 20.31 -19.46 16.29
C SER A 221 21.75 -19.93 16.42
N LEU A 222 22.57 -19.77 15.38
CA LEU A 222 23.98 -20.12 15.41
C LEU A 222 24.75 -19.24 16.41
N GLU A 223 24.54 -17.93 16.40
CA GLU A 223 25.11 -17.00 17.36
C GLU A 223 24.74 -17.35 18.81
N ALA A 224 23.51 -17.80 19.06
CA ALA A 224 23.07 -18.21 20.38
C ALA A 224 23.83 -19.45 20.87
N VAL A 225 23.98 -20.47 20.01
CA VAL A 225 24.75 -21.69 20.31
C VAL A 225 26.22 -21.35 20.56
N TYR A 226 26.83 -20.49 19.73
CA TYR A 226 28.21 -20.07 19.93
C TYR A 226 28.42 -19.29 21.23
N ARG A 227 27.49 -18.41 21.62
CA ARG A 227 27.57 -17.72 22.92
C ARG A 227 27.46 -18.68 24.09
N GLU A 228 26.67 -19.73 23.96
CA GLU A 228 26.52 -20.76 24.99
C GLU A 228 27.78 -21.61 25.11
N GLN A 229 28.38 -22.01 23.98
CA GLN A 229 29.67 -22.68 23.94
C GLN A 229 30.76 -21.80 24.58
N LEU A 230 30.90 -20.54 24.16
CA LEU A 230 31.85 -19.59 24.75
C LEU A 230 31.69 -19.44 26.27
N ARG A 231 30.45 -19.44 26.79
CA ARG A 231 30.21 -19.39 28.24
C ARG A 231 30.60 -20.68 28.95
N TYR A 232 30.38 -21.83 28.33
CA TYR A 232 30.83 -23.12 28.86
C TYR A 232 32.36 -23.16 28.97
N TYR A 233 33.04 -22.78 27.89
CA TYR A 233 34.51 -22.72 27.83
C TYR A 233 35.13 -21.69 28.78
N LEU A 234 34.52 -20.52 28.97
CA LEU A 234 34.97 -19.52 29.95
C LEU A 234 34.81 -19.97 31.41
N ARG A 235 33.96 -20.97 31.67
CA ARG A 235 33.68 -21.50 33.01
C ARG A 235 34.54 -22.72 33.36
N SER A 236 35.17 -23.34 32.37
CA SER A 236 36.04 -24.51 32.53
C SER A 236 37.51 -24.11 32.34
N GLU A 237 38.39 -24.48 33.27
CA GLU A 237 39.85 -24.43 33.08
C GLU A 237 40.29 -25.51 32.08
N GLN A 238 39.90 -25.33 30.82
CA GLN A 238 40.12 -26.29 29.75
C GLN A 238 41.46 -26.05 29.04
N PRO A 239 42.12 -27.13 28.58
CA PRO A 239 43.47 -27.08 28.02
C PRO A 239 43.58 -26.27 26.73
N ASP A 240 44.77 -25.72 26.45
CA ASP A 240 45.10 -24.85 25.30
C ASP A 240 44.67 -25.39 23.92
N GLU A 241 44.52 -26.71 23.77
CA GLU A 241 44.09 -27.35 22.53
C GLU A 241 42.63 -27.07 22.16
N GLU A 242 41.75 -26.88 23.14
CA GLU A 242 40.34 -26.52 22.91
C GLU A 242 40.20 -25.04 22.52
N TRP A 243 41.07 -24.16 23.05
CA TRP A 243 41.19 -22.77 22.60
C TRP A 243 41.62 -22.66 21.14
N ARG A 244 42.52 -23.54 20.69
CA ARG A 244 42.93 -23.60 19.27
C ARG A 244 41.78 -24.02 18.36
N ARG A 245 40.98 -25.01 18.75
CA ARG A 245 39.81 -25.43 17.97
C ARG A 245 38.75 -24.34 17.90
N LEU A 246 38.43 -23.70 19.02
CA LEU A 246 37.47 -22.60 19.05
C LEU A 246 37.91 -21.42 18.20
N ARG A 247 39.19 -21.05 18.24
CA ARG A 247 39.75 -19.98 17.40
C ARG A 247 39.67 -20.33 15.92
N HIS A 248 39.96 -21.57 15.56
CA HIS A 248 39.85 -22.05 14.19
C HIS A 248 38.39 -22.02 13.70
N ASP A 249 37.44 -22.42 14.54
CA ASP A 249 36.01 -22.42 14.18
C ASP A 249 35.44 -20.99 14.10
N LEU A 250 35.88 -20.08 14.97
CA LEU A 250 35.55 -18.65 14.89
C LEU A 250 36.14 -17.97 13.65
N LEU A 251 37.38 -18.32 13.26
CA LEU A 251 38.00 -17.83 12.03
C LEU A 251 37.23 -18.31 10.80
N ASN A 252 36.88 -19.59 10.73
CA ASN A 252 36.06 -20.14 9.65
C ASN A 252 34.68 -19.49 9.59
N PHE A 253 34.06 -19.20 10.73
CA PHE A 253 32.78 -18.49 10.78
C PHE A 253 32.90 -17.05 10.25
N MET A 254 33.91 -16.29 10.68
CA MET A 254 34.15 -14.94 10.17
C MET A 254 34.48 -14.92 8.67
N GLU A 255 35.22 -15.93 8.19
CA GLU A 255 35.58 -16.05 6.79
C GLU A 255 34.35 -16.38 5.92
N GLN A 256 33.46 -17.26 6.40
CA GLN A 256 32.16 -17.51 5.76
C GLN A 256 31.30 -16.24 5.73
N GLU A 257 31.25 -15.46 6.81
CA GLU A 257 30.50 -14.20 6.85
C GLU A 257 31.10 -13.15 5.89
N HIS A 258 32.43 -13.09 5.76
CA HIS A 258 33.13 -12.24 4.81
C HIS A 258 32.84 -12.64 3.36
N ILE A 259 32.86 -13.93 3.04
CA ILE A 259 32.53 -14.47 1.72
C ILE A 259 31.07 -14.17 1.37
N GLN A 260 30.16 -14.27 2.35
CA GLN A 260 28.73 -14.02 2.17
C GLN A 260 28.45 -12.53 1.95
N LYS A 261 29.10 -11.63 2.71
CA LYS A 261 29.05 -10.17 2.48
C LYS A 261 29.63 -9.77 1.12
N LYS A 262 30.72 -10.41 0.69
CA LYS A 262 31.34 -10.16 -0.63
C LYS A 262 30.44 -10.63 -1.79
N LYS A 263 29.78 -11.79 -1.65
CA LYS A 263 28.76 -12.23 -2.60
C LYS A 263 27.54 -11.30 -2.64
N GLU A 264 27.14 -10.72 -1.52
CA GLU A 264 26.06 -9.72 -1.47
C GLU A 264 26.47 -8.36 -2.08
N SER A 265 27.75 -7.96 -2.00
CA SER A 265 28.26 -6.74 -2.67
C SER A 265 28.42 -6.91 -4.17
N ASP A 266 28.92 -8.07 -4.62
CA ASP A 266 29.11 -8.34 -6.06
C ASP A 266 27.75 -8.45 -6.78
N PHE A 267 26.73 -9.01 -6.12
CA PHE A 267 25.34 -8.99 -6.63
C PHE A 267 24.68 -7.61 -6.66
N SER A 268 25.30 -6.59 -6.04
CA SER A 268 24.82 -5.20 -6.07
C SER A 268 25.51 -4.32 -7.12
N HIS A 269 26.57 -4.84 -7.77
CA HIS A 269 27.28 -4.16 -8.86
C HIS A 269 26.95 -4.70 -10.27
N GLU A 270 26.23 -5.83 -10.37
CA GLU A 270 25.77 -6.42 -11.64
C GLU A 270 24.28 -6.15 -11.98
N VAL A 271 23.64 -5.17 -11.34
CA VAL A 271 22.28 -4.70 -11.70
C VAL A 271 22.28 -3.23 -12.05
#